data_AF-H6L162-F1
#
_entry.id   AF-H6L162-F1
#
_cell.length_a   1.000
_cell.length_b   1.000
_cell.length_c   1.000
_cell.angle_alpha   90.00
_cell.angle_beta   90.00
_cell.angle_gamma   90.00
#
_symmetry.space_group_name_H-M   'P 1'
#
loop_
_entity.id
_entity.type
_entity.pdbx_description
1 polymer ?
#
loop_
_entity_poly.entity_id
_entity_poly.type
_entity_poly.pdbx_seq_one_letter_code
_entity_poly.pdbx_strand_id
1 'polypeptide(L)'
;MDLLKLALDWAKSEVFSTRFFIFFALGFLISSIGFWQLGKTDLARAYILPTLVAGILLLIIGGGLNYTNIQRVKQFETHFNTDPQDFQQSEIKRTEGTLKEYTIVFKVIPILIMLAAALMLLTNSASWRAISISSIAMLTVILLIDGTAYSRMESYHKKLTTIILQK
;
A
#
# COMPACT_ATOMS: atom_id res chain seq x y z
N MET A 1 -12.92 25.94 7.10
CA MET A 1 -11.69 25.14 7.06
C MET A 1 -11.06 25.37 5.70
N ASP A 2 -9.75 25.65 5.61
CA ASP A 2 -9.09 25.90 4.33
C ASP A 2 -8.93 24.58 3.56
N LEU A 3 -9.55 24.50 2.38
CA LEU A 3 -9.55 23.32 1.51
C LEU A 3 -8.12 22.92 1.10
N LEU A 4 -7.28 23.92 0.80
CA LEU A 4 -5.89 23.69 0.43
C LEU A 4 -5.11 23.07 1.59
N LYS A 5 -5.29 23.62 2.81
CA LYS A 5 -4.67 23.07 4.02
C LYS A 5 -5.10 21.63 4.29
N LEU A 6 -6.40 21.33 4.16
CA LEU A 6 -6.92 19.97 4.35
C LEU A 6 -6.26 18.98 3.36
N ALA A 7 -6.18 19.34 2.08
CA ALA A 7 -5.58 18.51 1.04
C ALA A 7 -4.08 18.28 1.29
N LEU A 8 -3.35 19.33 1.67
CA LEU A 8 -1.92 19.25 1.98
C LEU A 8 -1.63 18.40 3.22
N ASP A 9 -2.43 18.53 4.27
CA ASP A 9 -2.25 17.74 5.51
C ASP A 9 -2.51 16.25 5.26
N TRP A 10 -3.55 15.93 4.47
CA TRP A 10 -3.80 14.55 4.01
C TRP A 10 -2.63 14.02 3.18
N ALA A 11 -2.18 14.76 2.16
CA ALA A 11 -1.14 14.29 1.26
C ALA A 11 0.21 14.10 1.97
N LYS A 12 0.58 14.96 2.93
CA LYS A 12 1.77 14.78 3.77
C LYS A 12 1.68 13.51 4.61
N SER A 13 0.51 13.25 5.19
CA SER A 13 0.25 12.02 5.96
C SER A 13 0.38 10.77 5.08
N GLU A 14 -0.06 10.87 3.83
CA GLU A 14 0.03 9.77 2.87
C GLU A 14 1.48 9.49 2.44
N VAL A 15 2.28 10.52 2.17
CA VAL A 15 3.73 10.39 1.93
C VAL A 15 4.40 9.67 3.11
N PHE A 16 4.07 10.01 4.35
CA PHE A 16 4.61 9.32 5.52
C PHE A 16 4.22 7.85 5.53
N SER A 17 2.95 7.52 5.29
CA SER A 17 2.47 6.14 5.29
C SER A 17 3.13 5.26 4.22
N THR A 18 3.41 5.81 3.03
CA THR A 18 4.07 5.03 1.95
C THR A 18 5.47 4.56 2.32
N ARG A 19 6.12 5.18 3.30
CA ARG A 19 7.43 4.75 3.81
C ARG A 19 7.38 3.41 4.52
N PHE A 20 6.22 3.00 5.06
CA PHE A 20 6.08 1.66 5.66
C PHE A 20 6.27 0.57 4.62
N PHE A 21 5.80 0.74 3.38
CA PHE A 21 6.06 -0.21 2.30
C PHE A 21 7.56 -0.40 2.05
N ILE A 22 8.31 0.72 2.01
CA ILE A 22 9.77 0.70 1.84
C ILE A 22 10.45 0.01 3.03
N PHE A 23 10.01 0.30 4.25
CA PHE A 23 10.54 -0.33 5.47
C PHE A 23 10.37 -1.85 5.44
N PHE A 24 9.16 -2.34 5.14
CA PHE A 24 8.92 -3.78 5.03
C PHE A 24 9.65 -4.39 3.84
N ALA A 25 9.72 -3.69 2.70
CA ALA A 25 10.50 -4.13 1.54
C ALA A 25 11.95 -4.41 1.92
N LEU A 26 12.61 -3.49 2.62
CA LEU A 26 13.97 -3.68 3.12
C LEU A 26 14.06 -4.89 4.06
N GLY A 27 13.07 -5.09 4.95
CA GLY A 27 13.00 -6.27 5.80
C GLY A 27 12.96 -7.60 5.02
N PHE A 28 12.18 -7.66 3.94
CA PHE A 28 12.14 -8.82 3.04
C PHE A 28 13.47 -9.04 2.29
N LEU A 29 14.09 -7.97 1.79
CA LEU A 29 15.39 -8.06 1.11
C LEU A 29 16.51 -8.52 2.06
N ILE A 30 16.55 -7.98 3.28
CA ILE A 30 17.51 -8.40 4.32
C ILE A 30 17.28 -9.86 4.68
N SER A 31 16.02 -10.29 4.81
CA SER A 31 15.68 -11.69 5.08
C SER A 31 16.15 -12.61 3.96
N SER A 32 15.96 -12.22 2.69
CA SER A 32 16.48 -12.97 1.53
C SER A 32 17.99 -13.13 1.58
N ILE A 33 18.74 -12.07 1.91
CA ILE A 33 20.19 -12.11 2.04
C ILE A 33 20.60 -13.01 3.22
N GLY A 34 19.89 -12.92 4.35
CA GLY A 34 20.12 -13.76 5.53
C GLY A 34 19.93 -15.25 5.21
N PHE A 35 18.86 -15.60 4.49
CA PHE A 35 18.63 -16.97 4.03
C PHE A 35 19.69 -17.44 3.03
N TRP A 36 20.21 -16.56 2.18
CA TRP A 36 21.28 -16.92 1.25
C TRP A 36 22.61 -17.20 1.97
N GLN A 37 22.98 -16.40 2.97
CA GLN A 37 24.24 -16.58 3.70
C GLN A 37 24.19 -17.71 4.73
N LEU A 38 23.06 -17.89 5.42
CA LEU A 38 22.93 -18.81 6.56
C LEU A 38 22.14 -20.09 6.21
N GLY A 39 21.49 -20.13 5.05
CA GLY A 39 20.59 -21.20 4.64
C GLY A 39 21.31 -22.50 4.25
N LYS A 40 21.49 -23.39 5.21
CA LYS A 40 22.00 -24.74 4.98
C LYS A 40 20.91 -25.78 4.71
N THR A 41 19.66 -25.47 5.05
CA THR A 41 18.51 -26.37 4.88
C THR A 41 17.77 -26.09 3.57
N ASP A 42 17.07 -27.11 3.05
CA ASP A 42 16.27 -26.99 1.83
C ASP A 42 15.21 -25.89 1.94
N LEU A 43 14.58 -25.77 3.11
CA LEU A 43 13.60 -24.73 3.38
C LEU A 43 14.20 -23.33 3.40
N ALA A 44 15.36 -23.14 4.02
CA ALA A 44 16.02 -21.83 4.05
C ALA A 44 16.40 -21.38 2.62
N ARG A 45 16.92 -22.29 1.80
CA ARG A 45 17.23 -22.01 0.39
C ARG A 45 15.97 -21.66 -0.42
N ALA A 46 14.88 -22.36 -0.15
CA ALA A 46 13.59 -22.10 -0.81
C ALA A 46 13.02 -20.70 -0.50
N TYR A 47 13.35 -20.09 0.63
CA TYR A 47 12.88 -18.73 0.98
C TYR A 47 13.58 -17.60 0.24
N ILE A 48 14.77 -17.83 -0.33
CA ILE A 48 15.57 -16.76 -0.95
C ILE A 48 14.77 -16.08 -2.06
N LEU A 49 14.29 -16.84 -3.05
CA LEU A 49 13.61 -16.26 -4.20
C LEU A 49 12.24 -15.62 -3.84
N PRO A 50 11.33 -16.28 -3.10
CA PRO A 50 10.05 -15.67 -2.75
C PRO A 50 10.18 -14.40 -1.90
N THR A 51 11.11 -14.37 -0.94
CA THR A 51 11.31 -13.18 -0.10
C THR A 51 11.98 -12.04 -0.88
N LEU A 52 12.90 -12.35 -1.80
CA LEU A 52 13.48 -11.37 -2.71
C LEU A 52 12.40 -10.73 -3.60
N VAL A 53 11.57 -11.55 -4.24
CA VAL A 53 10.49 -11.06 -5.12
C VAL A 53 9.50 -10.21 -4.32
N ALA A 54 9.07 -10.66 -3.14
CA ALA A 54 8.19 -9.87 -2.28
C ALA A 54 8.80 -8.52 -1.89
N GLY A 55 10.09 -8.51 -1.51
CA GLY A 55 10.81 -7.28 -1.19
C GLY A 55 10.87 -6.31 -2.37
N ILE A 56 11.19 -6.79 -3.57
CA ILE A 56 11.22 -5.95 -4.78
C ILE A 56 9.84 -5.39 -5.10
N LEU A 57 8.78 -6.19 -5.04
CA LEU A 57 7.41 -5.74 -5.31
C LEU A 57 6.97 -4.66 -4.32
N LEU A 58 7.20 -4.86 -3.02
CA LEU A 58 6.89 -3.86 -1.99
C LEU A 58 7.71 -2.58 -2.18
N LEU A 59 8.96 -2.70 -2.66
CA LEU A 59 9.81 -1.54 -2.95
C LEU A 59 9.27 -0.74 -4.15
N ILE A 60 8.84 -1.42 -5.21
CA ILE A 60 8.23 -0.77 -6.39
C ILE A 60 6.95 -0.05 -5.98
N ILE A 61 6.07 -0.71 -5.22
CA ILE A 61 4.82 -0.12 -4.73
C ILE A 61 5.12 1.09 -3.83
N GLY A 62 5.94 0.91 -2.81
CA GLY A 62 6.29 1.97 -1.85
C GLY A 62 7.00 3.15 -2.50
N GLY A 63 7.97 2.88 -3.37
CA GLY A 63 8.70 3.91 -4.11
C GLY A 63 7.81 4.67 -5.09
N GLY A 64 6.98 3.96 -5.86
CA GLY A 64 6.03 4.55 -6.81
C GLY A 64 5.02 5.46 -6.11
N LEU A 65 4.36 4.95 -5.05
CA LEU A 65 3.39 5.73 -4.29
C LEU A 65 4.01 6.96 -3.62
N ASN A 66 5.21 6.82 -3.05
CA ASN A 66 5.92 7.93 -2.42
C ASN A 66 6.24 9.03 -3.45
N TYR A 67 6.76 8.65 -4.62
CA TYR A 67 7.04 9.60 -5.70
C TYR A 67 5.77 10.33 -6.16
N THR A 68 4.70 9.59 -6.46
CA THR A 68 3.43 10.16 -6.92
C THR A 68 2.83 11.11 -5.87
N ASN A 69 2.87 10.75 -4.59
CA ASN A 69 2.33 11.58 -3.51
C ASN A 69 3.17 12.85 -3.29
N ILE A 70 4.51 12.78 -3.40
CA ILE A 70 5.35 13.98 -3.34
C ILE A 70 5.04 14.95 -4.49
N GLN A 71 4.89 14.43 -5.71
CA GLN A 71 4.52 15.28 -6.85
C GLN A 71 3.14 15.90 -6.67
N ARG A 72 2.19 15.13 -6.15
CA ARG A 72 0.83 15.59 -5.87
C ARG A 72 0.81 16.76 -4.88
N VAL A 73 1.59 16.68 -3.79
CA VAL A 73 1.71 17.80 -2.82
C VAL A 73 2.13 19.09 -3.50
N LYS A 74 3.07 19.04 -4.46
CA LYS A 74 3.54 20.23 -5.19
C LYS A 74 2.48 20.81 -6.13
N GLN A 75 1.67 19.94 -6.74
CA GLN A 75 0.66 20.33 -7.73
C GLN A 75 -0.61 20.89 -7.09
N PHE A 76 -0.91 20.53 -5.84
CA PHE A 76 -2.12 20.97 -5.15
C PHE A 76 -2.27 22.49 -5.06
N GLU A 77 -1.19 23.20 -4.77
CA GLU A 77 -1.22 24.66 -4.69
C GLU A 77 -1.51 25.29 -6.07
N THR A 78 -0.90 24.77 -7.13
CA THR A 78 -1.12 25.26 -8.50
C THR A 78 -2.55 25.01 -8.97
N HIS A 79 -3.09 23.81 -8.75
CA HIS A 79 -4.46 23.49 -9.16
C HIS A 79 -5.50 24.27 -8.35
N PHE A 80 -5.28 24.41 -7.04
CA PHE A 80 -6.16 25.19 -6.18
C PHE A 80 -6.19 26.68 -6.57
N ASN A 81 -5.03 27.26 -6.89
CA ASN A 81 -4.96 28.67 -7.31
C ASN A 81 -5.55 28.93 -8.71
N THR A 82 -5.66 27.89 -9.55
CA THR A 82 -6.25 28.01 -10.89
C THR A 82 -7.78 28.04 -10.79
N ASP A 83 -8.37 27.04 -10.14
CA ASP A 83 -9.81 26.99 -9.87
C ASP A 83 -10.10 26.14 -8.62
N PRO A 84 -10.47 26.79 -7.48
CA PRO A 84 -10.79 26.08 -6.25
C PRO A 84 -12.01 25.14 -6.34
N GLN A 85 -13.00 25.45 -7.19
CA GLN A 85 -14.21 24.65 -7.36
C GLN A 85 -13.89 23.37 -8.14
N ASP A 86 -13.17 23.51 -9.26
CA ASP A 86 -12.72 22.38 -10.08
C ASP A 86 -11.75 21.47 -9.30
N PHE A 87 -10.83 22.07 -8.53
CA PHE A 87 -9.93 21.32 -7.63
C PHE A 87 -10.73 20.48 -6.62
N GLN A 88 -11.76 21.06 -5.99
CA GLN A 88 -12.58 20.32 -5.02
C GLN A 88 -13.33 19.15 -5.68
N GLN A 89 -13.97 19.38 -6.82
CA GLN A 89 -14.76 18.36 -7.50
C GLN A 89 -13.90 17.22 -8.03
N SER A 90 -12.72 17.54 -8.59
CA SER A 90 -11.75 16.55 -9.05
C SER A 90 -11.21 15.71 -7.90
N GLU A 91 -10.90 16.31 -6.74
CA GLU A 91 -10.47 15.59 -5.55
C GLU A 91 -11.56 14.68 -4.98
N ILE A 92 -12.83 15.09 -4.99
CA ILE A 92 -13.95 14.24 -4.58
C ILE A 92 -14.06 13.02 -5.49
N LYS A 93 -14.06 13.23 -6.82
CA LYS A 93 -14.13 12.13 -7.79
C LYS A 93 -12.96 11.16 -7.63
N ARG A 94 -11.76 11.68 -7.38
CA ARG A 94 -10.57 10.87 -7.13
C ARG A 94 -10.71 10.04 -5.85
N THR A 95 -11.07 10.68 -4.75
CA THR A 95 -11.19 10.01 -3.44
C THR A 95 -12.27 8.93 -3.46
N GLU A 96 -13.39 9.14 -4.15
CA GLU A 96 -14.38 8.08 -4.39
C GLU A 96 -13.81 6.90 -5.17
N GLY A 97 -13.04 7.17 -6.24
CA GLY A 97 -12.38 6.13 -7.03
C GLY A 97 -11.44 5.28 -6.17
N THR A 98 -10.58 5.93 -5.40
CA THR A 98 -9.63 5.23 -4.52
C THR A 98 -10.32 4.43 -3.41
N LEU A 99 -11.43 4.93 -2.84
CA LEU A 99 -12.21 4.17 -1.84
C LEU A 99 -12.85 2.90 -2.44
N LYS A 100 -13.30 2.95 -3.70
CA LYS A 100 -13.81 1.77 -4.42
C LYS A 100 -12.70 0.74 -4.66
N GLU A 101 -11.51 1.20 -5.07
CA GLU A 101 -10.34 0.33 -5.24
C GLU A 101 -10.00 -0.41 -3.94
N TYR A 102 -9.92 0.30 -2.81
CA TYR A 102 -9.65 -0.32 -1.51
C TYR A 102 -10.71 -1.36 -1.11
N THR A 103 -11.99 -1.13 -1.44
CA THR A 103 -13.05 -2.10 -1.16
C THR A 103 -12.82 -3.43 -1.90
N ILE A 104 -12.23 -3.38 -3.10
CA ILE A 104 -11.84 -4.56 -3.85
C ILE A 104 -10.61 -5.21 -3.19
N VAL A 105 -9.61 -4.42 -2.83
CA VAL A 105 -8.39 -4.88 -2.14
C VAL A 105 -8.72 -5.67 -0.87
N PHE A 106 -9.61 -5.15 -0.01
CA PHE A 106 -10.04 -5.83 1.22
C PHE A 106 -10.85 -7.10 0.99
N LYS A 107 -11.31 -7.38 -0.22
CA LYS A 107 -11.98 -8.65 -0.56
C LYS A 107 -11.01 -9.63 -1.21
N VAL A 108 -10.24 -9.16 -2.19
CA VAL A 108 -9.35 -10.00 -3.00
C VAL A 108 -8.16 -10.48 -2.19
N ILE A 109 -7.52 -9.61 -1.40
CA ILE A 109 -6.31 -10.02 -0.66
C ILE A 109 -6.61 -11.13 0.36
N PRO A 110 -7.66 -11.06 1.21
CA PRO A 110 -7.98 -12.18 2.10
C PRO A 110 -8.24 -13.50 1.36
N ILE A 111 -8.87 -13.45 0.18
CA ILE A 111 -9.06 -14.65 -0.66
C ILE A 111 -7.71 -15.22 -1.11
N LEU A 112 -6.79 -14.38 -1.57
CA LEU A 112 -5.44 -14.81 -1.94
C LEU A 112 -4.66 -15.41 -0.76
N ILE A 113 -4.81 -14.83 0.45
CA ILE A 113 -4.23 -15.38 1.68
C ILE A 113 -4.80 -16.77 1.98
N MET A 114 -6.12 -16.95 1.87
CA MET A 114 -6.75 -18.26 2.06
C MET A 114 -6.25 -19.30 1.04
N LEU A 115 -6.11 -18.91 -0.23
CA LEU A 115 -5.57 -19.79 -1.28
C LEU A 115 -4.11 -20.18 -1.01
N ALA A 116 -3.27 -19.22 -0.60
CA ALA A 116 -1.89 -19.50 -0.21
C ALA A 116 -1.81 -20.42 1.02
N ALA A 117 -2.67 -20.20 2.01
CA ALA A 117 -2.75 -21.07 3.19
C ALA A 117 -3.19 -22.49 2.82
N ALA A 118 -4.19 -22.65 1.95
CA ALA A 118 -4.61 -23.94 1.45
C ALA A 118 -3.49 -24.65 0.67
N LEU A 119 -2.80 -23.95 -0.23
CA LEU A 119 -1.66 -24.49 -0.98
C LEU A 119 -0.54 -24.96 -0.06
N MET A 120 -0.29 -24.23 1.03
CA MET A 120 0.68 -24.61 2.06
C MET A 120 0.29 -25.93 2.77
N LEU A 121 -1.00 -26.18 2.99
CA LEU A 121 -1.49 -27.40 3.64
C LEU A 121 -1.48 -28.61 2.70
N LEU A 122 -1.69 -28.38 1.41
CA LEU A 122 -1.79 -29.45 0.40
C LEU A 122 -0.44 -29.89 -0.17
N THR A 123 0.63 -29.14 0.08
CA THR A 123 1.96 -29.39 -0.51
C THR A 123 3.01 -29.68 0.55
N ASN A 124 3.83 -30.72 0.33
CA ASN A 124 4.94 -31.09 1.23
C ASN A 124 6.30 -30.53 0.76
N SER A 125 6.34 -29.82 -0.37
CA SER A 125 7.57 -29.26 -0.92
C SER A 125 8.00 -27.99 -0.19
N ALA A 126 9.29 -27.92 0.15
CA ALA A 126 9.91 -26.73 0.75
C ALA A 126 9.67 -25.45 -0.08
N SER A 127 9.69 -25.56 -1.42
CA SER A 127 9.47 -24.43 -2.34
C SER A 127 8.05 -23.87 -2.25
N TRP A 128 7.04 -24.74 -2.34
CA TRP A 128 5.64 -24.30 -2.25
C TRP A 128 5.30 -23.73 -0.87
N ARG A 129 5.90 -24.29 0.18
CA ARG A 129 5.76 -23.77 1.54
C ARG A 129 6.35 -22.37 1.66
N ALA A 130 7.57 -22.16 1.16
CA ALA A 130 8.23 -20.87 1.18
C ALA A 130 7.46 -19.80 0.38
N ILE A 131 7.00 -20.14 -0.83
CA ILE A 131 6.18 -19.26 -1.67
C ILE A 131 4.91 -18.85 -0.91
N SER A 132 4.18 -19.82 -0.38
CA SER A 132 2.91 -19.57 0.31
C SER A 132 3.10 -18.66 1.52
N ILE A 133 4.10 -18.94 2.37
CA ILE A 133 4.39 -18.14 3.57
C ILE A 133 4.84 -16.72 3.20
N SER A 134 5.74 -16.57 2.22
CA SER A 134 6.18 -15.25 1.77
C SER A 134 5.05 -14.44 1.15
N SER A 135 4.17 -15.06 0.37
CA SER A 135 2.98 -14.41 -0.19
C SER A 135 2.02 -13.97 0.91
N ILE A 136 1.73 -14.82 1.91
CA ILE A 136 0.87 -14.45 3.04
C ILE A 136 1.47 -13.26 3.81
N ALA A 137 2.77 -13.30 4.10
CA ALA A 137 3.45 -12.22 4.81
C ALA A 137 3.38 -10.90 4.02
N MET A 138 3.68 -10.92 2.72
CA MET A 138 3.61 -9.74 1.86
C MET A 138 2.19 -9.18 1.79
N LEU A 139 1.19 -10.03 1.56
CA LEU A 139 -0.22 -9.64 1.46
C LEU A 139 -0.74 -9.07 2.79
N THR A 140 -0.28 -9.60 3.92
CA THR A 140 -0.60 -9.07 5.25
C THR A 140 -0.04 -7.67 5.44
N VAL A 141 1.22 -7.42 5.02
CA VAL A 141 1.82 -6.08 5.04
C VAL A 141 1.02 -5.10 4.18
N ILE A 142 0.62 -5.51 2.98
CA ILE A 142 -0.21 -4.67 2.09
C ILE A 142 -1.52 -4.30 2.78
N LEU A 143 -2.26 -5.28 3.32
CA LEU A 143 -3.51 -5.03 4.05
C LEU A 143 -3.33 -4.12 5.27
N LEU A 144 -2.24 -4.29 6.01
CA LEU A 144 -1.94 -3.46 7.17
C LEU A 144 -1.81 -1.98 6.77
N ILE A 145 -1.03 -1.70 5.73
CA ILE A 145 -0.76 -0.33 5.30
C ILE A 145 -2.01 0.26 4.62
N ASP A 146 -2.61 -0.48 3.69
CA ASP A 146 -3.81 -0.05 2.96
C ASP A 146 -5.02 0.13 3.88
N GLY A 147 -5.14 -0.66 4.94
CA GLY A 147 -6.11 -0.48 6.03
C GLY A 147 -6.10 0.92 6.61
N THR A 148 -4.89 1.41 6.92
CA THR A 148 -4.72 2.75 7.47
C THR A 148 -4.94 3.84 6.41
N ALA A 149 -4.52 3.59 5.17
CA ALA A 149 -4.70 4.51 4.05
C ALA A 149 -6.18 4.70 3.69
N TYR A 150 -6.95 3.62 3.66
CA TYR A 150 -8.40 3.65 3.50
C TYR A 150 -9.09 4.53 4.54
N SER A 151 -8.81 4.31 5.83
CA SER A 151 -9.43 5.06 6.92
C SER A 151 -9.13 6.57 6.85
N ARG A 152 -7.88 6.93 6.50
CA ARG A 152 -7.50 8.33 6.26
C ARG A 152 -8.20 8.92 5.05
N MET A 153 -8.26 8.16 3.95
CA MET A 153 -8.94 8.59 2.71
C MET A 153 -10.42 8.80 2.95
N GLU A 154 -11.09 7.91 3.67
CA GLU A 154 -12.51 8.02 4.00
C GLU A 154 -12.78 9.26 4.85
N SER A 155 -11.94 9.51 5.86
CA SER A 155 -12.01 10.70 6.69
C SER A 155 -11.78 11.99 5.89
N TYR A 156 -10.84 11.96 4.95
CA TYR A 156 -10.55 13.08 4.05
C TYR A 156 -11.72 13.35 3.09
N HIS A 157 -12.24 12.30 2.44
CA HIS A 157 -13.40 12.39 1.55
C HIS A 157 -14.63 12.95 2.26
N LYS A 158 -14.95 12.46 3.46
CA LYS A 158 -16.06 12.99 4.28
C LYS A 158 -15.89 14.49 4.53
N LYS A 159 -14.69 14.95 4.89
CA LYS A 159 -14.39 16.37 5.11
C LYS A 159 -14.51 17.19 3.82
N LEU A 160 -14.08 16.67 2.67
CA LEU A 160 -14.22 17.33 1.38
C LEU A 160 -15.69 17.58 1.01
N THR A 161 -16.54 16.57 1.22
CA THR A 161 -17.98 16.64 0.88
C THR A 161 -18.75 17.54 1.85
N THR A 162 -18.39 17.56 3.14
CA THR A 162 -19.04 18.46 4.12
C THR A 162 -18.78 19.94 3.80
N ILE A 163 -17.62 20.29 3.25
CA ILE A 163 -17.32 21.68 2.83
C ILE A 163 -18.28 22.14 1.71
N ILE A 164 -18.79 21.23 0.87
CA ILE A 164 -19.80 21.56 -0.16
C ILE A 164 -21.13 21.98 0.47
N LEU A 165 -21.58 21.26 1.50
CA LEU A 165 -22.88 21.50 2.14
C LEU A 165 -22.94 22.79 2.96
N GLN A 166 -21.80 23.47 3.16
CA GLN A 166 -21.71 24.74 3.87
C GLN A 166 -21.60 25.96 2.95
N LYS A 167 -21.55 25.75 1.62
CA LYS A 167 -21.63 26.80 0.59
C LYS A 167 -23.05 26.92 0.05
#